data_AF-C7FFI1-F1
#
_entry.id   AF-C7FFI1-F1
#
_cell.length_a   1.000
_cell.length_b   1.000
_cell.length_c   1.000
_cell.angle_alpha   90.00
_cell.angle_beta   90.00
_cell.angle_gamma   90.00
#
_symmetry.space_group_name_H-M   'P 1'
#
loop_
_entity.id
_entity.type
_entity.pdbx_description
1 polymer ?
#
loop_
_entity_poly.entity_id
_entity_poly.type
_entity_poly.pdbx_seq_one_letter_code
_entity_poly.pdbx_strand_id
1 'polypeptide(L)'
;VCLAGLSPHDALSLRELEVCRWAAEGKQVSDIAQILGITPRTVTFHLNNVVSKLGASSKSQAISWALKQGMVRLNVEMALVANVDEKQ
;
A
#
# COMPACT_ATOMS: atom_id res chain seq x y z
N VAL A 1 -9.04 -24.56 2.82
CA VAL A 1 -8.32 -24.06 1.62
C VAL A 1 -6.85 -23.94 1.98
N CYS A 2 -6.00 -24.74 1.34
CA CYS A 2 -4.58 -24.87 1.69
C CYS A 2 -3.80 -23.61 1.25
N LEU A 3 -3.33 -22.82 2.21
CA LEU A 3 -2.30 -21.79 2.00
C LEU A 3 -0.93 -22.49 2.00
N ALA A 4 -0.61 -23.22 0.93
CA ALA A 4 0.67 -23.88 0.77
C ALA A 4 1.71 -22.87 0.27
N GLY A 5 2.65 -22.48 1.15
CA GLY A 5 4.06 -22.29 0.76
C GLY A 5 4.53 -20.94 0.22
N LEU A 6 3.69 -19.90 0.12
CA LEU A 6 4.17 -18.55 -0.20
C LEU A 6 4.39 -17.78 1.10
N SER A 7 5.59 -17.21 1.31
CA SER A 7 5.75 -16.28 2.42
C SER A 7 4.78 -15.11 2.22
N PRO A 8 4.33 -14.43 3.28
CA PRO A 8 3.48 -13.23 3.16
C PRO A 8 4.06 -12.20 2.16
N HIS A 9 5.39 -12.16 2.04
CA HIS A 9 6.09 -11.28 1.11
C HIS A 9 6.05 -11.75 -0.35
N ASP A 10 5.89 -13.05 -0.61
CA ASP A 10 5.87 -13.61 -1.98
C ASP A 10 4.49 -13.49 -2.65
N ALA A 11 3.45 -13.16 -1.90
CA ALA A 11 2.10 -13.01 -2.44
C ALA A 11 1.93 -11.73 -3.28
N LEU A 12 2.61 -10.64 -2.91
CA LEU A 12 2.50 -9.33 -3.57
C LEU A 12 3.76 -9.01 -4.39
N SER A 13 3.56 -8.43 -5.57
CA SER A 13 4.68 -7.88 -6.35
C SER A 13 5.26 -6.64 -5.68
N LEU A 14 6.50 -6.29 -6.04
CA LEU A 14 7.16 -5.08 -5.56
C LEU A 14 6.29 -3.83 -5.78
N ARG A 15 5.64 -3.73 -6.94
CA ARG A 15 4.79 -2.58 -7.26
C ARG A 15 3.51 -2.53 -6.42
N GLU A 16 2.94 -3.69 -6.14
CA GLU A 16 1.78 -3.81 -5.25
C GLU A 16 2.16 -3.44 -3.81
N LEU A 17 3.34 -3.83 -3.34
CA LEU A 17 3.87 -3.44 -2.03
C LEU A 17 4.11 -1.94 -1.93
N GLU A 18 4.73 -1.32 -2.94
CA GLU A 18 4.94 0.14 -2.98
C GLU A 18 3.62 0.91 -2.89
N VAL A 19 2.64 0.54 -3.72
CA VAL A 19 1.32 1.18 -3.73
C VAL A 19 0.60 0.94 -2.40
N CYS A 20 0.66 -0.28 -1.85
CA CYS A 20 0.06 -0.62 -0.56
C CYS A 20 0.71 0.16 0.59
N ARG A 21 2.03 0.38 0.56
CA ARG A 21 2.76 1.16 1.57
C ARG A 21 2.28 2.60 1.61
N TRP A 22 2.24 3.29 0.47
CA TRP A 22 1.77 4.69 0.44
C TRP A 22 0.29 4.81 0.82
N ALA A 23 -0.52 3.83 0.44
CA ALA A 23 -1.92 3.76 0.86
C ALA A 23 -2.05 3.52 2.38
N ALA A 24 -1.16 2.72 2.98
CA ALA A 24 -1.09 2.51 4.43
C ALA A 24 -0.66 3.79 5.17
N GLU A 25 0.21 4.60 4.56
CA GLU A 25 0.59 5.94 5.05
C GLU A 25 -0.51 7.00 4.86
N GLY A 26 -1.66 6.62 4.27
CA GLY A 26 -2.83 7.51 4.12
C GLY A 26 -2.79 8.42 2.89
N LYS A 27 -1.87 8.20 1.94
CA LYS A 27 -1.82 8.98 0.69
C LYS A 27 -3.02 8.69 -0.21
N GLN A 28 -3.50 9.71 -0.91
CA GLN A 28 -4.58 9.53 -1.89
C GLN A 28 -4.06 8.91 -3.18
N VAL A 29 -4.94 8.29 -3.96
CA VAL A 29 -4.59 7.62 -5.24
C VAL A 29 -3.87 8.57 -6.22
N SER A 30 -4.25 9.85 -6.23
CA SER A 30 -3.58 10.91 -6.99
C SER A 30 -2.14 11.15 -6.55
N ASP A 31 -1.91 11.23 -5.24
CA ASP A 31 -0.60 11.51 -4.66
C ASP A 31 0.32 10.31 -4.87
N ILE A 32 -0.21 9.10 -4.67
CA ILE A 32 0.51 7.85 -4.95
C ILE A 32 0.92 7.78 -6.42
N ALA A 33 0.02 8.18 -7.32
CA ALA A 33 0.30 8.23 -8.76
C ALA A 33 1.46 9.20 -9.07
N GLN A 34 1.45 10.38 -8.46
CA GLN A 34 2.53 11.36 -8.60
C GLN A 34 3.85 10.86 -8.01
N ILE A 35 3.83 10.31 -6.79
CA ILE A 35 5.02 9.77 -6.11
C ILE A 35 5.66 8.64 -6.92
N LEU A 36 4.84 7.75 -7.47
CA LEU A 36 5.29 6.55 -8.18
C LEU A 36 5.45 6.75 -9.69
N GLY A 37 5.16 7.93 -10.23
CA GLY A 37 5.27 8.25 -11.66
C GLY A 37 4.34 7.43 -12.57
N ILE A 38 3.13 7.09 -12.10
CA ILE A 38 2.13 6.32 -12.86
C ILE A 38 0.76 7.00 -12.81
N THR A 39 -0.20 6.50 -13.59
CA THR A 39 -1.55 7.07 -13.59
C THR A 39 -2.36 6.64 -12.34
N PRO A 40 -3.32 7.46 -11.86
CA PRO A 40 -4.24 7.07 -10.77
C PRO A 40 -5.02 5.78 -11.07
N ARG A 41 -5.32 5.53 -12.34
CA ARG A 41 -5.95 4.29 -12.80
C ARG A 41 -5.04 3.08 -12.54
N THR A 42 -3.74 3.20 -12.84
CA THR A 42 -2.74 2.17 -12.60
C THR A 42 -2.57 1.89 -11.10
N VAL A 43 -2.58 2.93 -10.26
CA VAL A 43 -2.56 2.77 -8.79
C VAL A 43 -3.78 1.97 -8.32
N THR A 44 -4.96 2.32 -8.80
CA THR A 44 -6.21 1.59 -8.47
C THR A 44 -6.16 0.14 -8.93
N PHE A 45 -5.60 -0.12 -10.11
CA PHE A 45 -5.37 -1.47 -10.61
C PHE A 45 -4.49 -2.29 -9.67
N HIS A 46 -3.35 -1.76 -9.24
CA HIS A 46 -2.48 -2.44 -8.28
C HIS A 46 -3.19 -2.70 -6.93
N LEU A 47 -3.92 -1.72 -6.39
CA LEU A 47 -4.68 -1.91 -5.14
C LEU A 47 -5.74 -3.02 -5.27
N ASN A 48 -6.41 -3.13 -6.41
CA ASN A 48 -7.39 -4.18 -6.65
C ASN A 48 -6.73 -5.57 -6.70
N ASN A 49 -5.53 -5.66 -7.29
CA ASN A 49 -4.77 -6.91 -7.26
C ASN A 49 -4.33 -7.28 -5.84
N VAL A 50 -3.92 -6.30 -5.02
CA VAL A 50 -3.63 -6.54 -3.59
C VAL A 50 -4.86 -7.10 -2.88
N VAL A 51 -6.04 -6.50 -3.08
CA VAL A 51 -7.30 -7.00 -2.50
C VAL A 51 -7.56 -8.45 -2.91
N SER A 52 -7.44 -8.75 -4.20
CA SER A 52 -7.66 -10.10 -4.75
C SER A 52 -6.65 -11.12 -4.18
N LYS A 53 -5.35 -10.78 -4.19
CA LYS A 53 -4.27 -11.65 -3.72
C LYS A 53 -4.31 -11.93 -2.22
N LEU A 54 -4.71 -10.93 -1.43
CA LEU A 54 -4.88 -11.08 0.00
C LEU A 54 -6.22 -11.72 0.38
N GLY A 55 -7.16 -11.88 -0.57
CA GLY A 55 -8.51 -12.37 -0.30
C GLY A 55 -9.36 -11.41 0.54
N ALA A 56 -9.07 -10.11 0.46
CA ALA A 56 -9.78 -9.10 1.23
C ALA A 56 -11.08 -8.67 0.52
N SER A 57 -12.05 -8.15 1.28
CA SER A 57 -13.31 -7.60 0.78
C SER A 57 -13.22 -6.12 0.42
N SER A 58 -12.18 -5.42 0.87
CA SER A 58 -11.98 -3.99 0.59
C SER A 58 -10.50 -3.61 0.60
N LYS A 59 -10.18 -2.46 -0.01
CA LYS A 59 -8.82 -1.88 -0.01
C LYS A 59 -8.32 -1.64 1.41
N SER A 60 -9.17 -1.09 2.28
CA SER A 60 -8.82 -0.82 3.67
C SER A 60 -8.55 -2.11 4.45
N GLN A 61 -9.34 -3.17 4.20
CA GLN A 61 -9.07 -4.48 4.81
C GLN A 61 -7.76 -5.07 4.29
N ALA A 62 -7.48 -4.98 2.99
CA ALA A 62 -6.24 -5.45 2.39
C ALA A 62 -5.01 -4.74 2.98
N ILE A 63 -5.06 -3.42 3.11
CA ILE A 63 -4.02 -2.59 3.75
C ILE A 63 -3.83 -3.01 5.21
N SER A 64 -4.93 -3.19 5.96
CA SER A 64 -4.89 -3.62 7.36
C SER A 64 -4.25 -5.00 7.52
N TRP A 65 -4.52 -5.93 6.61
CA TRP A 65 -3.91 -7.25 6.59
C TRP A 65 -2.44 -7.19 6.21
N ALA A 66 -2.07 -6.40 5.20
CA ALA A 66 -0.68 -6.21 4.80
C ALA A 66 0.17 -5.64 5.96
N LEU A 67 -0.38 -4.71 6.75
CA LEU A 67 0.25 -4.19 7.97
C LEU A 67 0.38 -5.27 9.06
N LYS A 68 -0.71 -6.00 9.36
CA LYS A 68 -0.72 -7.05 10.39
C LYS A 68 0.24 -8.20 10.08
N GLN A 69 0.40 -8.53 8.81
CA GLN A 69 1.30 -9.60 8.34
C GLN A 69 2.74 -9.12 8.15
N GLY A 70 3.03 -7.83 8.36
CA GLY A 70 4.37 -7.26 8.24
C GLY A 70 4.86 -7.08 6.79
N MET A 71 3.97 -7.22 5.80
CA MET A 71 4.30 -7.02 4.37
C MET A 71 4.65 -5.57 4.07
N VAL A 72 3.96 -4.64 4.73
CA VAL A 72 4.22 -3.19 4.68
C VAL A 72 4.46 -2.66 6.08
N ARG A 73 5.34 -1.65 6.20
CA ARG A 73 5.63 -0.97 7.46
C ARG A 73 5.41 0.52 7.29
N LEU A 74 4.78 1.13 8.29
CA LEU A 74 4.63 2.59 8.35
C LEU A 74 5.96 3.20 8.73
N ASN A 75 6.42 4.19 7.96
CA ASN A 75 7.65 4.91 8.29
C ASN A 75 7.34 6.01 9.31
N VAL A 76 7.32 5.64 10.60
CA VAL A 76 6.97 6.57 11.69
C VAL A 76 8.02 7.65 11.90
N GLU A 77 9.27 7.44 11.45
CA GLU A 77 10.35 8.42 11.60
C GLU A 77 10.15 9.70 10.77
N MET A 78 9.43 9.64 9.65
CA MET A 78 9.17 10.82 8.80
C MET A 78 8.10 11.74 9.41
N ALA A 79 7.25 11.23 10.31
CA ALA A 79 6.17 11.99 10.92
C ALA A 79 6.67 13.11 11.85
N LEU A 80 7.93 13.06 12.28
CA LEU A 80 8.57 14.10 13.11
C LEU A 80 9.13 15.27 12.28
N VAL A 81 9.24 15.16 10.95
CA VAL A 81 10.00 16.13 10.12
C VAL A 81 9.12 17.01 9.22
N ALA A 82 7.81 16.75 9.09
CA ALA A 82 6.96 17.44 8.12
C ALA A 82 5.99 18.49 8.69
N ASN A 83 6.26 19.07 9.88
CA ASN A 83 5.59 20.31 10.31
C ASN A 83 6.30 21.58 9.80
N VAL A 84 6.96 21.50 8.64
CA VAL A 84 7.55 22.66 7.96
C VAL A 84 6.55 23.17 6.93
N ASP A 85 5.84 24.23 7.32
CA ASP A 85 5.14 25.23 6.50
C ASP A 85 4.72 24.85 5.06
N GLU A 86 3.41 24.74 4.83
CA GLU A 86 2.81 25.18 3.56
C GLU A 86 1.88 26.36 3.84
N LYS A 87 2.49 27.55 3.92
CA LYS A 87 1.81 28.80 3.56
C LYS A 87 1.60 28.82 2.04
N GLN A 88 0.34 28.74 1.61
CA GLN A 88 -0.26 29.65 0.63
C GLN A 88 -1.72 29.89 1.03
#